data_AF-A0AAV0WDX7-F1
#
_entry.id   AF-A0AAV0WDX7-F1
#
_cell.length_a   1.000
_cell.length_b   1.000
_cell.length_c   1.000
_cell.angle_alpha   90.00
_cell.angle_beta   90.00
_cell.angle_gamma   90.00
#
_symmetry.space_group_name_H-M   'P 1'
#
loop_
_entity.id
_entity.type
_entity.pdbx_description
1 polymer ?
#
loop_
_entity_poly.entity_id
_entity_poly.type
_entity_poly.pdbx_seq_one_letter_code
_entity_poly.pdbx_strand_id
1 'polypeptide(L)'
;MSSDPGDLNVLTPGHFLVGGPLMLPPEPDHSTVPQNRLRRFKLMQAQFQIFWKRWLSEYLPQCQRKGKWLKRTRSAVVGDIAILKNELLPPLQWPLVRITEIHPGRDGIVRAVTVRNSAGQLFSRPVVKLAFLPTPEDENQDTAV
;
A
#
# COMPACT_ATOMS: atom_id res chain seq x y z
N MET A 1 1.02 23.40 2.79
CA MET A 1 0.61 22.26 1.95
C MET A 1 0.95 22.62 0.51
N SER A 2 1.68 21.76 -0.20
CA SER A 2 2.15 22.04 -1.57
C SER A 2 1.10 21.61 -2.59
N SER A 3 0.81 22.45 -3.59
CA SER A 3 -0.01 22.08 -4.76
C SER A 3 0.83 21.42 -5.86
N ASP A 4 2.10 21.10 -5.56
CA ASP A 4 3.04 20.51 -6.51
C ASP A 4 2.68 19.04 -6.80
N PRO A 5 2.40 18.66 -8.05
CA PRO A 5 2.19 17.26 -8.45
C PRO A 5 3.43 16.38 -8.21
N GLY A 6 4.59 16.97 -7.94
CA GLY A 6 5.81 16.30 -7.49
C GLY A 6 5.82 15.83 -6.03
N ASP A 7 4.92 16.35 -5.18
CA ASP A 7 4.85 15.97 -3.77
C ASP A 7 4.17 14.60 -3.61
N LEU A 8 4.83 13.69 -2.92
CA LEU A 8 4.34 12.32 -2.65
C LEU A 8 3.71 12.21 -1.25
N ASN A 9 3.55 13.33 -0.55
CA ASN A 9 2.85 13.36 0.72
C ASN A 9 1.36 13.06 0.52
N VAL A 10 0.90 11.96 1.12
CA VAL A 10 -0.49 11.53 1.04
C VAL A 10 -1.34 12.19 2.11
N LEU A 11 -2.55 12.60 1.73
CA LEU A 11 -3.58 13.03 2.69
C LEU A 11 -4.06 11.82 3.48
N THR A 12 -3.65 11.75 4.74
CA THR A 12 -4.20 10.78 5.70
C THR A 12 -5.39 11.39 6.44
N PRO A 13 -6.32 10.58 6.98
CA PRO A 13 -7.40 11.08 7.84
C PRO A 13 -6.89 11.99 8.98
N GLY A 14 -5.68 11.75 9.47
CA GLY A 14 -5.00 12.62 10.43
C GLY A 14 -4.88 14.08 9.98
N HIS A 15 -4.58 14.31 8.69
CA HIS A 15 -4.46 15.66 8.15
C HIS A 15 -5.77 16.44 8.26
N PHE A 16 -6.91 15.75 8.15
CA PHE A 16 -8.23 16.37 8.33
C PHE A 16 -8.62 16.52 9.80
N LEU A 17 -8.26 15.54 10.64
CA LEU A 17 -8.69 15.50 12.04
C LEU A 17 -7.84 16.38 12.96
N VAL A 18 -6.53 16.47 12.72
CA VAL A 18 -5.54 17.10 13.62
C VAL A 18 -4.60 18.06 12.87
N GLY A 19 -4.72 18.19 11.54
CA GLY A 19 -3.89 19.08 10.73
C GLY A 19 -2.54 18.49 10.31
N GLY A 20 -2.28 17.21 10.59
CA GLY A 20 -1.05 16.52 10.21
C GLY A 20 -1.15 14.99 10.34
N PRO A 21 -0.11 14.23 9.96
CA PRO A 21 -0.10 12.79 10.12
C PRO A 21 -0.24 12.40 11.60
N LEU A 22 -1.05 11.37 11.88
CA LEU A 22 -1.21 10.84 13.23
C LEU A 22 0.11 10.19 13.68
N MET A 23 0.81 10.85 14.60
CA MET A 23 2.05 10.40 15.22
C MET A 23 1.80 9.75 16.59
N LEU A 24 0.65 9.08 16.75
CA LEU A 24 0.34 8.38 17.99
C LEU A 24 1.19 7.10 18.10
N PRO A 25 1.63 6.71 19.32
CA PRO A 25 2.28 5.44 19.52
C PRO A 25 1.34 4.30 19.10
N PRO A 26 1.87 3.18 18.58
CA PRO A 26 1.05 2.04 18.21
C PRO A 26 0.26 1.57 19.43
N GLU A 27 -1.03 1.35 19.24
CA GLU A 27 -1.90 0.86 20.30
C GLU A 27 -1.44 -0.51 20.81
N PRO A 28 -1.54 -0.78 22.13
CA PRO A 28 -1.21 -2.08 22.69
C PRO A 28 -2.12 -3.18 22.12
N ASP A 29 -1.53 -4.33 21.81
CA ASP A 29 -2.29 -5.47 21.29
C ASP A 29 -3.12 -6.11 22.42
N HIS A 30 -4.44 -6.14 22.23
CA HIS A 30 -5.41 -6.74 23.13
C HIS A 30 -6.04 -8.02 22.58
N SER A 31 -5.65 -8.45 21.37
CA SER A 31 -6.26 -9.60 20.68
C SER A 31 -6.02 -10.94 21.39
N THR A 32 -4.99 -11.07 22.22
CA THR A 32 -4.64 -12.30 22.96
C THR A 32 -5.13 -12.28 24.42
N VAL A 33 -5.66 -11.15 24.89
CA VAL A 33 -6.16 -11.02 26.26
C VAL A 33 -7.57 -11.63 26.33
N PRO A 34 -7.85 -12.52 27.30
CA PRO A 34 -9.18 -13.10 27.42
C PRO A 34 -10.21 -12.02 27.74
N GLN A 35 -11.37 -12.12 27.08
CA GLN A 35 -12.41 -11.07 27.06
C GLN A 35 -12.90 -10.69 28.46
N ASN A 36 -12.89 -11.64 29.39
CA ASN A 36 -13.27 -11.43 30.80
C ASN A 36 -12.37 -10.44 31.55
N ARG A 37 -11.18 -10.12 31.03
CA ARG A 37 -10.24 -9.14 31.62
C ARG A 37 -10.27 -7.77 30.93
N LEU A 38 -11.11 -7.59 29.91
CA LEU A 38 -11.17 -6.37 29.11
C LEU A 38 -12.41 -5.53 29.45
N ARG A 39 -12.21 -4.23 29.71
CA ARG A 39 -13.33 -3.26 29.74
C ARG A 39 -13.87 -3.03 28.32
N ARG A 40 -15.11 -2.55 28.21
CA ARG A 40 -15.85 -2.41 26.93
C ARG A 40 -15.04 -1.74 25.82
N PHE A 41 -14.33 -0.65 26.10
CA PHE A 41 -13.47 0.02 25.12
C PHE A 41 -12.36 -0.89 24.59
N LYS A 42 -11.61 -1.53 25.49
CA LYS A 42 -10.52 -2.46 25.13
C LYS A 42 -11.03 -3.71 24.41
N LEU A 43 -12.24 -4.15 24.72
CA LEU A 43 -12.90 -5.26 24.02
C LEU A 43 -13.21 -4.85 22.57
N MET A 44 -13.80 -3.67 22.33
CA MET A 44 -14.03 -3.18 20.97
C MET A 44 -12.72 -3.05 20.20
N GLN A 45 -11.69 -2.49 20.83
CA GLN A 45 -10.36 -2.34 20.25
C GLN A 45 -9.73 -3.70 19.88
N ALA A 46 -9.83 -4.71 20.76
CA ALA A 46 -9.39 -6.06 20.46
C ALA A 46 -10.13 -6.66 19.25
N GLN A 47 -11.44 -6.44 19.12
CA GLN A 47 -12.21 -6.90 17.96
C GLN A 47 -11.78 -6.22 16.67
N PHE A 48 -11.54 -4.90 16.70
CA PHE A 48 -10.97 -4.18 15.56
C PHE A 48 -9.59 -4.71 15.19
N GLN A 49 -8.72 -4.98 16.17
CA GLN A 49 -7.39 -5.54 15.92
C GLN A 49 -7.47 -6.93 15.28
N ILE A 50 -8.37 -7.81 15.75
CA ILE A 50 -8.61 -9.12 15.15
C ILE A 50 -9.13 -8.98 13.71
N PHE A 51 -10.09 -8.09 13.49
CA PHE A 51 -10.63 -7.80 12.17
C PHE A 51 -9.53 -7.34 11.21
N TRP A 52 -8.72 -6.35 11.60
CA TRP A 52 -7.65 -5.83 10.76
C TRP A 52 -6.56 -6.87 10.50
N LYS A 53 -6.23 -7.73 11.48
CA LYS A 53 -5.32 -8.87 11.26
C LYS A 53 -5.86 -9.83 10.20
N ARG A 54 -7.13 -10.21 10.29
CA ARG A 54 -7.79 -11.11 9.32
C ARG A 54 -7.94 -10.45 7.95
N TRP A 55 -8.41 -9.22 7.90
CA TRP A 55 -8.50 -8.44 6.66
C TRP A 55 -7.13 -8.35 5.98
N LEU A 56 -6.07 -8.09 6.75
CA LEU A 56 -4.73 -8.05 6.19
C LEU A 56 -4.24 -9.42 5.69
N SER A 57 -4.54 -10.51 6.40
CA SER A 57 -4.12 -11.85 5.98
C SER A 57 -4.97 -12.45 4.86
N GLU A 58 -6.24 -12.06 4.76
CA GLU A 58 -7.22 -12.69 3.87
C GLU A 58 -7.58 -11.81 2.68
N TYR A 59 -7.72 -10.49 2.86
CA TYR A 59 -8.17 -9.56 1.82
C TYR A 59 -7.00 -8.94 1.04
N LEU A 60 -5.92 -8.51 1.68
CA LEU A 60 -4.78 -7.93 0.96
C LEU A 60 -4.17 -8.89 -0.08
N PRO A 61 -4.07 -10.22 0.15
CA PRO A 61 -3.69 -11.16 -0.90
C PRO A 61 -4.67 -11.22 -2.07
N GLN A 62 -5.95 -10.91 -1.86
CA GLN A 62 -6.95 -10.82 -2.92
C GLN A 62 -6.75 -9.56 -3.77
N CYS A 63 -6.38 -8.43 -3.17
CA CYS A 63 -5.96 -7.23 -3.92
C CYS A 63 -4.65 -7.45 -4.69
N GLN A 64 -3.83 -8.41 -4.26
CA GLN A 64 -2.64 -8.87 -4.98
C GLN A 64 -2.91 -10.01 -5.97
N ARG A 65 -4.17 -10.31 -6.32
CA ARG A 65 -4.49 -11.25 -7.40
C ARG A 65 -3.89 -10.75 -8.72
N LYS A 66 -2.65 -11.16 -8.98
CA LYS A 66 -2.10 -11.28 -10.32
C LYS A 66 -3.08 -12.15 -11.09
N GLY A 67 -3.64 -11.62 -12.18
CA GLY A 67 -4.47 -12.42 -13.08
C GLY A 67 -3.72 -13.71 -13.38
N LYS A 68 -4.28 -14.87 -12.98
CA LYS A 68 -3.70 -16.17 -13.32
C LYS A 68 -3.72 -16.28 -14.83
N TRP A 69 -2.57 -16.08 -15.48
CA TRP A 69 -2.25 -16.42 -16.86
C TRP A 69 -3.14 -15.83 -17.99
N LEU A 70 -4.37 -15.37 -17.71
CA LEU A 70 -5.40 -15.03 -18.70
C LEU A 70 -5.55 -13.51 -18.91
N LYS A 71 -5.26 -12.68 -17.91
CA LYS A 71 -5.27 -11.22 -18.03
C LYS A 71 -3.84 -10.69 -17.92
N ARG A 72 -3.37 -9.99 -18.96
CA ARG A 72 -2.08 -9.30 -18.97
C ARG A 72 -2.12 -8.26 -17.85
N THR A 73 -1.37 -8.47 -16.76
CA THR A 73 -1.24 -7.44 -15.71
C THR A 73 -0.60 -6.20 -16.33
N ARG A 74 -1.15 -5.01 -16.06
CA ARG A 74 -0.62 -3.76 -16.61
C ARG A 74 0.90 -3.70 -16.40
N SER A 75 1.64 -3.36 -17.45
CA SER A 75 3.08 -3.12 -17.33
C SER A 75 3.29 -1.84 -16.52
N ALA A 76 4.32 -1.80 -15.69
CA ALA A 76 4.71 -0.61 -14.97
C ALA A 76 5.02 0.53 -15.95
N VAL A 77 4.40 1.71 -15.74
CA VAL A 77 4.64 2.92 -16.55
C VAL A 77 5.40 3.94 -15.72
N VAL A 78 6.21 4.77 -16.37
CA VAL A 78 6.88 5.91 -15.71
C VAL A 78 5.82 6.88 -15.20
N GLY A 79 5.92 7.27 -13.93
CA GLY A 79 4.95 8.13 -13.26
C GLY A 79 3.94 7.37 -12.39
N ASP A 80 3.83 6.05 -12.54
CA ASP A 80 2.95 5.23 -11.71
C ASP A 80 3.31 5.32 -10.22
N ILE A 81 2.27 5.40 -9.39
CA ILE A 81 2.40 5.39 -7.94
C ILE A 81 2.15 3.97 -7.43
N ALA A 82 3.07 3.48 -6.60
CA ALA A 82 2.99 2.16 -6.00
C ALA A 82 3.34 2.22 -4.50
N ILE A 83 2.80 1.28 -3.74
CA ILE A 83 3.19 1.01 -2.36
C ILE A 83 4.36 0.02 -2.41
N LEU A 84 5.48 0.36 -1.75
CA LEU A 84 6.63 -0.53 -1.62
C LEU A 84 6.41 -1.49 -0.46
N LYS A 85 6.18 -2.77 -0.77
CA LYS A 85 6.08 -3.82 0.23
C LYS A 85 7.44 -4.05 0.88
N ASN A 86 7.56 -3.71 2.15
CA ASN A 86 8.71 -4.04 2.97
C ASN A 86 8.30 -5.06 4.03
N GLU A 87 8.86 -6.27 3.96
CA GLU A 87 8.58 -7.36 4.90
C GLU A 87 9.04 -7.04 6.33
N LEU A 88 9.99 -6.11 6.48
CA LEU A 88 10.49 -5.65 7.77
C LEU A 88 9.60 -4.57 8.42
N LEU A 89 8.68 -3.97 7.65
CA LEU A 89 7.80 -2.92 8.14
C LEU A 89 6.37 -3.41 8.24
N PRO A 90 5.61 -2.99 9.27
CA PRO A 90 4.20 -3.26 9.32
C PRO A 90 3.50 -2.63 8.10
N PRO A 91 2.39 -3.22 7.62
CA PRO A 91 1.70 -2.79 6.39
C PRO A 91 1.30 -1.32 6.35
N LEU A 92 1.01 -0.71 7.51
CA LEU A 92 0.64 0.70 7.62
C LEU A 92 1.83 1.66 7.40
N GLN A 93 3.06 1.14 7.41
CA GLN A 93 4.30 1.90 7.26
C GLN A 93 5.00 1.64 5.93
N TRP A 94 4.33 0.98 4.99
CA TRP A 94 4.88 0.79 3.65
C TRP A 94 4.95 2.13 2.93
N PRO A 95 6.15 2.55 2.47
CA PRO A 95 6.29 3.85 1.84
C PRO A 95 5.64 3.85 0.46
N LEU A 96 5.00 4.96 0.12
CA LEU A 96 4.59 5.25 -1.25
C LEU A 96 5.79 5.67 -2.08
N VAL A 97 5.84 5.16 -3.30
CA VAL A 97 6.91 5.46 -4.24
C VAL A 97 6.33 5.74 -5.62
N ARG A 98 7.00 6.61 -6.38
CA ARG A 98 6.69 6.90 -7.78
C ARG A 98 7.76 6.29 -8.68
N ILE A 99 7.35 5.63 -9.75
CA ILE A 99 8.30 5.09 -10.74
C ILE A 99 8.89 6.25 -11.54
N THR A 100 10.21 6.33 -11.56
CA THR A 100 10.95 7.32 -12.37
C THR A 100 11.46 6.70 -13.65
N GLU A 101 11.86 5.42 -13.62
CA GLU A 101 12.44 4.73 -14.78
C GLU A 101 12.03 3.25 -14.78
N ILE A 102 11.90 2.69 -15.97
CA ILE A 102 11.58 1.28 -16.20
C ILE A 102 12.77 0.54 -16.82
N HIS A 103 13.03 -0.68 -16.34
CA HIS A 103 14.10 -1.54 -16.87
C HIS A 103 13.47 -2.78 -17.53
N PRO A 104 13.11 -2.71 -18.82
CA PRO A 104 12.59 -3.86 -19.55
C PRO A 104 13.69 -4.90 -19.79
N GLY A 105 13.34 -6.18 -19.65
CA GLY A 105 14.21 -7.28 -20.08
C GLY A 105 14.23 -7.45 -21.60
N ARG A 106 15.02 -8.40 -22.10
CA ARG A 106 15.10 -8.73 -23.54
C ARG A 106 13.75 -9.12 -24.15
N ASP A 107 12.84 -9.66 -23.34
CA ASP A 107 11.49 -10.06 -23.76
C ASP A 107 10.47 -8.90 -23.77
N GLY A 108 10.90 -7.66 -23.47
CA GLY A 108 10.02 -6.49 -23.32
C GLY A 108 9.24 -6.44 -22.01
N ILE A 109 9.42 -7.41 -21.11
CA ILE A 109 8.73 -7.46 -19.80
C ILE A 109 9.54 -6.66 -18.76
N VAL A 110 8.89 -5.68 -18.13
CA VAL A 110 9.47 -4.89 -17.03
C VAL A 110 9.48 -5.73 -15.75
N ARG A 111 10.68 -6.09 -15.27
CA ARG A 111 10.87 -6.87 -14.03
C ARG A 111 11.46 -6.04 -12.90
N ALA A 112 12.13 -4.94 -13.22
CA ALA A 112 12.70 -4.00 -12.27
C ALA A 112 12.39 -2.55 -12.69
N VAL A 113 12.25 -1.67 -11.70
CA VAL A 113 11.96 -0.26 -11.89
C VAL A 113 12.77 0.59 -10.90
N THR A 114 13.20 1.78 -11.32
CA THR A 114 13.74 2.80 -10.42
C THR A 114 12.57 3.57 -9.83
N VAL A 115 12.52 3.66 -8.50
CA VAL A 115 11.45 4.35 -7.79
C VAL A 115 11.99 5.48 -6.92
N ARG A 116 11.19 6.53 -6.75
CA ARG A 116 11.45 7.68 -5.87
C ARG A 116 10.48 7.66 -4.68
N ASN A 117 11.00 7.75 -3.47
CA ASN A 117 10.20 7.91 -2.24
C ASN A 117 9.89 9.40 -1.95
N SER A 118 8.98 9.68 -1.02
CA SER A 118 8.66 11.04 -0.53
C SER A 118 9.89 11.79 0.00
N ALA A 119 10.85 11.07 0.59
CA ALA A 119 12.14 11.61 1.03
C ALA A 119 13.10 11.98 -0.12
N GLY A 120 12.70 11.81 -1.39
CA GLY A 120 13.51 12.13 -2.57
C GLY A 120 14.56 11.08 -2.93
N GLN A 121 14.69 10.00 -2.16
CA GLN A 121 15.64 8.92 -2.44
C GLN A 121 15.19 8.08 -3.64
N LEU A 122 16.13 7.84 -4.57
CA LEU A 122 15.95 6.95 -5.73
C LEU A 122 16.60 5.61 -5.47
N PHE A 123 15.90 4.51 -5.74
CA PHE A 123 16.45 3.16 -5.63
C PHE A 123 15.73 2.19 -6.56
N SER A 124 16.41 1.11 -6.97
CA SER A 124 15.86 0.07 -7.84
C SER A 124 15.18 -1.03 -7.05
N ARG A 125 13.97 -1.43 -7.47
CA ARG A 125 13.21 -2.53 -6.88
C ARG A 125 12.57 -3.44 -7.94
N PRO A 126 12.47 -4.74 -7.66
CA PRO A 126 11.67 -5.65 -8.48
C PRO A 126 10.19 -5.27 -8.43
N VAL A 127 9.50 -5.35 -9.57
CA VAL A 127 8.06 -5.07 -9.68
C VAL A 127 7.23 -5.95 -8.74
N VAL A 128 7.72 -7.15 -8.40
CA VAL A 128 7.06 -8.08 -7.47
C VAL A 128 6.92 -7.51 -6.05
N LYS A 129 7.79 -6.58 -5.65
CA LYS A 129 7.74 -5.91 -4.34
C LYS A 129 6.90 -4.64 -4.35
N LEU A 130 6.31 -4.28 -5.49
CA LEU A 130 5.48 -3.10 -5.65
C LEU A 130 4.02 -3.52 -5.75
N ALA A 131 3.16 -2.82 -5.01
CA ALA A 131 1.71 -2.90 -5.15
C ALA A 131 1.24 -1.61 -5.81
N PHE A 132 0.85 -1.68 -7.08
CA PHE A 132 0.36 -0.52 -7.83
C PHE A 132 -0.98 -0.05 -7.26
N LEU A 133 -1.14 1.27 -7.14
CA LEU A 133 -2.45 1.85 -6.87
C LEU A 133 -3.30 1.82 -8.14
N PRO A 134 -4.61 1.56 -8.02
CA PRO A 134 -5.51 1.64 -9.16
C PRO A 134 -5.52 3.06 -9.70
N THR A 135 -5.33 3.21 -11.01
CA THR A 135 -5.56 4.47 -11.71
C THR A 135 -6.91 4.41 -12.43
N PRO A 136 -7.56 5.55 -12.73
CA PRO A 136 -8.84 5.55 -13.46
C PRO A 136 -8.76 4.86 -14.83
N GLU A 137 -7.56 4.68 -15.38
CA GLU A 137 -7.33 3.92 -16.62
C GLU A 137 -7.51 2.40 -16.43
N ASP A 138 -7.28 1.89 -15.22
CA ASP A 138 -7.47 0.48 -14.89
C ASP A 138 -8.94 0.12 -14.66
N GLU A 139 -9.74 1.06 -14.12
CA GLU A 139 -11.17 0.84 -13.86
C GLU A 139 -11.97 0.63 -15.15
N ASN A 140 -11.57 1.30 -16.23
CA ASN A 140 -12.24 1.19 -17.53
C ASN A 140 -12.02 -0.17 -18.23
N GLN A 141 -11.01 -0.95 -17.83
CA GLN A 141 -10.74 -2.26 -18.42
C GLN A 141 -11.62 -3.37 -17.85
N ASP A 142 -12.25 -3.15 -16.68
CA ASP A 142 -13.15 -4.12 -16.06
C ASP A 142 -14.62 -3.91 -16.45
N THR A 143 -14.98 -2.76 -17.04
CA THR A 143 -16.35 -2.46 -17.53
C THR A 143 -16.60 -2.87 -18.98
N ALA A 144 -15.57 -3.35 -19.69
CA ALA A 144 -15.68 -3.83 -21.06
C ALA A 144 -15.83 -5.36 -21.10
N VAL A 145 -16.97 -5.87 -20.62
CA VAL A 145 -17.49 -7.23 -20.87
C VAL A 145 -18.97 -7.14 -21.17
#